data_AF-A0A929UAF0-F1
#
_entry.id   AF-A0A929UAF0-F1
#
_cell.length_a   1.000
_cell.length_b   1.000
_cell.length_c   1.000
_cell.angle_alpha   90.00
_cell.angle_beta   90.00
_cell.angle_gamma   90.00
#
_symmetry.space_group_name_H-M   'P 1'
#
loop_
_entity.id
_entity.type
_entity.pdbx_description
1 polymer ?
#
loop_
_entity_poly.entity_id
_entity_poly.type
_entity_poly.pdbx_seq_one_letter_code
_entity_poly.pdbx_strand_id
1 'polypeptide(L)'
;VLYSDLGAYTEKAGEEEEKKRRGLFPYRVTQELMENAQEEAVFMHCLSPSPIPEEGTESLLCSREVLESGHSIVFDQAENRMHAIKALLYAALQDGEEEE
;
A
#
# COMPACT_ATOMS: atom_id res chain seq x y z
N VAL A 1 10.79 7.71 -2.11
CA VAL A 1 9.54 6.96 -1.86
C VAL A 1 9.87 5.51 -1.66
N LEU A 2 9.49 4.93 -0.53
CA LEU A 2 9.50 3.49 -0.33
C LEU A 2 8.06 3.01 -0.51
N TYR A 3 7.87 1.99 -1.34
CA TYR A 3 6.56 1.42 -1.63
C TYR A 3 6.60 -0.09 -1.40
N SER A 4 5.60 -0.61 -0.72
CA SER A 4 5.41 -2.06 -0.58
C SER A 4 3.99 -2.45 -0.97
N ASP A 5 3.81 -3.72 -1.32
CA ASP A 5 2.51 -4.33 -1.60
C ASP A 5 2.54 -5.81 -1.25
N LEU A 6 1.36 -6.40 -1.03
CA LEU A 6 1.18 -7.82 -0.86
C LEU A 6 0.90 -8.48 -2.21
N GLY A 7 1.96 -8.92 -2.90
CA GLY A 7 1.84 -9.56 -4.22
C GLY A 7 1.13 -10.92 -4.27
N ALA A 8 0.56 -11.41 -3.15
CA ALA A 8 -0.04 -12.74 -3.06
C ALA A 8 -1.32 -12.75 -2.21
N TYR A 9 -2.31 -11.92 -2.54
CA TYR A 9 -3.66 -12.06 -1.98
C TYR A 9 -4.46 -13.10 -2.77
N THR A 10 -4.63 -14.29 -2.19
CA THR A 10 -5.68 -15.24 -2.55
C THR A 10 -6.59 -15.38 -1.33
N GLU A 11 -7.91 -15.30 -1.51
CA GLU A 11 -8.90 -15.51 -0.44
C GLU A 11 -8.83 -16.94 0.14
N LYS A 12 -8.17 -17.86 -0.58
CA LYS A 12 -7.89 -19.24 -0.17
C LYS A 12 -6.39 -19.49 -0.20
N ALA A 13 -5.66 -18.84 0.70
CA ALA A 13 -4.25 -19.17 0.92
C ALA A 13 -4.19 -20.58 1.55
N GLY A 14 -3.76 -21.58 0.77
CA GLY A 14 -3.36 -22.87 1.32
C GLY A 14 -2.02 -22.76 2.07
N GLU A 15 -1.60 -23.82 2.75
CA GLU A 15 -0.34 -23.86 3.52
C GLU A 15 0.90 -23.42 2.72
N GLU A 16 0.94 -23.75 1.42
CA GLU A 16 2.05 -23.35 0.54
C GLU A 16 2.12 -21.83 0.33
N GLU A 17 0.96 -21.18 0.25
CA GLU A 17 0.85 -19.74 0.03
C GLU A 17 1.16 -18.98 1.32
N GLU A 18 0.78 -19.52 2.48
CA GLU A 18 1.22 -19.01 3.78
C GLU A 18 2.74 -19.13 3.95
N LYS A 19 3.33 -20.25 3.54
CA LYS A 19 4.79 -20.43 3.56
C LYS A 19 5.51 -19.41 2.67
N LYS A 20 4.99 -19.16 1.46
CA LYS A 20 5.51 -18.11 0.56
C LYS A 20 5.41 -16.74 1.20
N ARG A 21 4.26 -16.40 1.80
CA ARG A 21 4.05 -15.14 2.53
C ARG A 21 5.02 -14.96 3.69
N ARG A 22 5.23 -16.00 4.50
CA ARG A 22 6.22 -15.96 5.59
C ARG A 22 7.64 -15.77 5.07
N GLY A 23 7.97 -16.32 3.91
CA GLY A 23 9.25 -16.09 3.24
C GLY A 23 9.51 -14.63 2.84
N LEU A 24 8.48 -13.78 2.80
CA LEU A 24 8.60 -12.36 2.46
C LEU A 24 8.86 -11.47 3.69
N PHE A 25 8.77 -11.98 4.92
CA PHE A 25 9.06 -11.21 6.15
C PHE A 25 10.37 -10.40 6.10
N PRO A 26 11.49 -10.93 5.55
CA PRO A 26 12.75 -10.17 5.47
C PRO A 26 12.69 -8.93 4.58
N TYR A 27 11.67 -8.80 3.72
CA TYR A 27 11.50 -7.66 2.80
C TYR A 27 10.52 -6.61 3.34
N ARG A 28 10.07 -6.75 4.58
CA ARG A 28 9.21 -5.78 5.25
C ARG A 28 9.89 -4.41 5.34
N VAL A 29 9.13 -3.35 5.10
CA VAL A 29 9.61 -1.98 5.33
C VAL A 29 9.63 -1.67 6.83
N THR A 30 10.83 -1.57 7.39
CA THR A 30 11.05 -1.26 8.82
C THR A 30 11.54 0.17 9.01
N GLN A 31 11.53 0.63 10.25
CA GLN A 31 12.12 1.92 10.61
C GLN A 31 13.60 2.00 10.22
N GLU A 32 14.37 0.93 10.46
CA GLU A 32 15.77 0.82 10.03
C GLU A 32 15.91 0.98 8.51
N LEU A 33 15.00 0.39 7.72
CA LEU A 33 15.03 0.57 6.26
C LEU A 33 14.71 2.02 5.87
N MET A 34 13.77 2.66 6.55
CA MET A 34 13.45 4.08 6.34
C MET A 34 14.62 4.99 6.72
N GLU A 35 15.38 4.68 7.78
CA GLU A 35 16.58 5.43 8.19
C GLU A 35 17.73 5.36 7.17
N ASN A 36 17.76 4.29 6.37
CA ASN A 36 18.70 4.17 5.25
C ASN A 36 18.22 4.91 3.98
N ALA A 37 17.00 5.44 3.96
CA ALA A 37 16.47 6.23 2.87
C ALA A 37 16.88 7.71 2.98
N GLN A 38 16.49 8.52 1.99
CA GLN A 38 16.62 9.97 2.08
C GLN A 38 15.73 10.54 3.20
N GLU A 39 16.14 11.66 3.80
CA GLU A 39 15.43 12.31 4.91
C GLU A 39 13.96 12.63 4.57
N GLU A 40 13.69 13.05 3.33
CA GLU A 40 12.33 13.36 2.85
C GLU A 40 11.59 12.13 2.30
N ALA A 41 12.13 10.92 2.49
CA ALA A 41 11.47 9.72 1.99
C ALA A 41 10.14 9.51 2.69
N VAL A 42 9.11 9.26 1.89
CA VAL A 42 7.78 8.85 2.36
C VAL A 42 7.56 7.36 2.10
N PHE A 43 6.76 6.75 2.97
CA PHE A 43 6.26 5.40 2.82
C PHE A 43 4.85 5.41 2.20
N MET A 44 4.66 4.58 1.18
CA MET A 44 3.42 4.40 0.44
C MET A 44 3.03 2.91 0.40
N HIS A 45 1.72 2.64 0.36
CA HIS A 45 1.18 1.30 0.32
C HIS A 45 -0.23 1.30 -0.28
N CYS A 46 -0.59 0.26 -1.04
CA CYS A 46 -1.87 0.23 -1.77
C CYS A 46 -3.12 0.10 -0.87
N LEU A 47 -2.96 -0.21 0.43
CA LEU A 47 -4.05 -0.54 1.36
C LEU A 47 -5.12 -1.42 0.68
N SER A 48 -4.78 -2.68 0.42
CA SER A 48 -5.77 -3.69 0.03
C SER A 48 -6.82 -3.85 1.15
N PRO A 49 -8.10 -4.18 0.86
CA PRO A 49 -9.15 -4.44 1.84
C PRO A 49 -8.94 -5.76 2.63
N SER A 50 -7.69 -6.06 3.00
CA SER A 50 -7.40 -7.04 4.03
C SER A 50 -7.70 -6.40 5.39
N PRO A 51 -8.21 -7.14 6.38
CA PRO A 51 -8.35 -6.60 7.72
C PRO A 51 -7.01 -5.96 8.11
N ILE A 52 -7.08 -4.69 8.50
CA ILE A 52 -6.00 -4.05 9.25
C ILE A 52 -5.59 -5.08 10.31
N PRO A 53 -4.31 -5.47 10.39
CA PRO A 53 -3.88 -6.52 11.29
C PRO A 53 -4.50 -6.28 12.67
N GLU A 54 -5.13 -7.31 13.25
CA GLU A 54 -5.64 -7.21 14.61
C GLU A 54 -4.54 -6.70 15.53
N GLU A 55 -4.91 -5.96 16.56
CA GLU A 55 -3.96 -5.36 17.51
C GLU A 55 -2.97 -6.41 18.03
N GLY A 56 -1.69 -6.27 17.70
CA GLY A 56 -0.63 -7.25 18.03
C GLY A 56 -0.25 -8.23 16.92
N THR A 57 -0.87 -8.17 15.74
CA THR A 57 -0.47 -8.96 14.57
C THR A 57 0.54 -8.16 13.73
N GLU A 58 1.74 -8.69 13.54
CA GLU A 58 2.74 -8.04 12.70
C GLU A 58 2.30 -7.99 11.24
N SER A 59 2.25 -6.79 10.67
CA SER A 59 2.05 -6.63 9.23
C SER A 59 3.23 -7.24 8.47
N LEU A 60 2.91 -8.00 7.41
CA LEU A 60 3.89 -8.60 6.50
C LEU A 60 4.57 -7.56 5.60
N LEU A 61 4.12 -6.30 5.62
CA LEU A 61 4.41 -5.30 4.60
C LEU A 61 5.25 -4.15 5.14
N CYS A 62 4.89 -3.65 6.32
CA CYS A 62 5.64 -2.63 7.04
C CYS A 62 5.56 -2.86 8.54
N SER A 63 6.52 -2.31 9.30
CA SER A 63 6.40 -2.27 10.75
C SER A 63 5.34 -1.24 11.18
N ARG A 64 4.77 -1.42 12.37
CA ARG A 64 3.72 -0.52 12.88
C ARG A 64 4.24 0.91 13.01
N GLU A 65 5.49 1.06 13.44
CA GLU A 65 6.16 2.34 13.62
C GLU A 65 6.23 3.09 12.29
N VAL A 66 6.59 2.41 11.19
CA VAL A 66 6.60 3.03 9.85
C VAL A 66 5.21 3.48 9.46
N LEU A 67 4.18 2.64 9.63
CA LEU A 67 2.81 2.94 9.24
C LEU A 67 2.23 4.14 10.02
N GLU A 68 2.53 4.24 11.31
CA GLU A 68 2.07 5.32 12.21
C GLU A 68 3.01 6.54 12.23
N SER A 69 4.16 6.48 11.55
CA SER A 69 5.12 7.58 11.49
C SER A 69 4.62 8.75 10.64
N GLY A 70 5.21 9.93 10.85
CA GLY A 70 5.00 11.10 9.98
C GLY A 70 5.53 10.94 8.55
N HIS A 71 6.32 9.89 8.26
CA HIS A 71 6.77 9.58 6.90
C HIS A 71 5.72 8.75 6.12
N SER A 72 4.69 8.23 6.77
CA SER A 72 3.62 7.46 6.14
C SER A 72 2.58 8.37 5.51
N ILE A 73 2.42 8.27 4.19
CA ILE A 73 1.35 8.96 3.44
C ILE A 73 0.29 7.98 2.93
N VAL A 74 0.19 6.82 3.57
CA VAL A 74 -0.64 5.69 3.13
C VAL A 74 -2.14 6.08 3.08
N PHE A 75 -2.61 6.89 4.02
CA PHE A 75 -4.00 7.37 4.03
C PHE A 75 -4.26 8.49 3.01
N ASP A 76 -3.33 9.44 2.87
CA ASP A 76 -3.42 10.48 1.83
C ASP A 76 -3.41 9.85 0.43
N GLN A 77 -2.59 8.83 0.22
CA GLN A 77 -2.59 8.02 -0.99
C GLN A 77 -3.96 7.36 -1.22
N ALA A 78 -4.58 6.82 -0.17
CA ALA A 78 -5.88 6.16 -0.27
C ALA A 78 -7.00 7.16 -0.62
N GLU A 79 -7.02 8.36 -0.02
CA GLU A 79 -7.95 9.44 -0.33
C GLU A 79 -7.79 9.92 -1.77
N ASN A 80 -6.56 10.06 -2.24
CA ASN A 80 -6.24 10.49 -3.61
C ASN A 80 -6.79 9.56 -4.70
N ARG A 81 -7.15 8.31 -4.38
CA ARG A 81 -7.86 7.43 -5.32
C ARG A 81 -9.21 8.00 -5.75
N MET A 82 -9.97 8.59 -4.82
CA MET A 82 -11.26 9.20 -5.15
C MET A 82 -11.07 10.38 -6.12
N HIS A 83 -10.07 11.21 -5.87
CA HIS A 83 -9.78 12.37 -6.71
C HIS A 83 -9.30 11.96 -8.10
N ALA A 84 -8.41 10.98 -8.18
CA ALA A 84 -7.94 10.42 -9.46
C ALA A 84 -9.10 9.83 -10.29
N ILE A 85 -10.00 9.07 -9.65
CA ILE A 85 -11.17 8.49 -10.34
C ILE A 85 -12.12 9.58 -10.83
N LYS A 86 -12.38 10.63 -10.04
CA LYS A 86 -13.21 11.78 -10.48
C LYS A 86 -12.62 12.46 -11.71
N ALA A 87 -11.31 12.69 -11.71
CA ALA A 87 -10.62 13.30 -12.86
C ALA A 87 -10.67 12.40 -14.10
N LEU A 88 -10.46 11.10 -13.93
CA LEU A 88 -10.56 10.11 -15.01
C LEU A 88 -11.96 10.08 -15.64
N LEU A 89 -13.00 10.05 -14.80
CA LEU A 89 -14.39 10.08 -15.28
C LEU A 89 -14.72 11.38 -16.01
N TYR A 90 -14.26 12.53 -15.51
CA TYR A 90 -14.46 13.80 -16.17
C TYR A 90 -13.78 13.85 -17.54
N ALA A 91 -12.51 13.45 -17.63
CA ALA A 91 -11.78 13.40 -18.89
C ALA A 91 -12.47 12.47 -19.91
N ALA A 92 -12.85 11.26 -19.49
CA ALA A 92 -13.53 10.29 -20.36
C ALA A 92 -14.90 10.78 -20.87
N LEU A 93 -15.60 11.60 -20.10
CA LEU A 93 -16.88 12.20 -20.53
C LEU A 93 -16.68 13.36 -21.51
N GLN A 94 -15.60 14.13 -21.39
CA GLN A 94 -15.27 15.21 -22.34
C GLN A 94 -14.85 14.66 -23.70
N ASP A 95 -14.04 13.59 -23.73
CA ASP A 95 -13.61 12.96 -24.99
C ASP A 95 -14.81 12.43 -25.82
N GLY A 96 -15.90 12.02 -25.17
CA GLY A 96 -17.12 11.58 -25.85
C GLY A 96 -18.01 12.71 -26.38
N GLU A 97 -17.81 13.95 -25.92
CA GLU A 97 -18.53 15.14 -26.41
C GLU A 97 -17.85 15.79 -27.62
N GLU A 98 -16.57 15.51 -27.88
CA GLU A 98 -15.82 16.04 -29.04
C GLU A 98 -16.04 15.23 -30.35
N GLU A 99 -16.66 14.04 -30.28
CA GLU A 99 -16.96 13.19 -31.44
C GLU A 99 -18.37 13.41 -32.06
N GLU A 100 -19.20 14.32 -31.53
CA GLU A 100 -20.47 14.81 -32.14
C GLU A 100 -20.33 16.19 -32.80
#